data_AF-W1XPI0-F1
#
_entry.id   AF-W1XPI0-F1
#
_cell.length_a   1.000
_cell.length_b   1.000
_cell.length_c   1.000
_cell.angle_alpha   90.00
_cell.angle_beta   90.00
_cell.angle_gamma   90.00
#
_symmetry.space_group_name_H-M   'P 1'
#
loop_
_entity.id
_entity.type
_entity.pdbx_description
1 polymer ?
#
loop_
_entity_poly.entity_id
_entity_poly.type
_entity_poly.pdbx_seq_one_letter_code
_entity_poly.pdbx_strand_id
1 'polypeptide(L)'
;VQSICPPHVTIMQVRQGLAKGLGHAVLCAHPVVGDEPVAVILPDVILDEYESDLSQDNLAEMIRRFDETSHSQIMVEPVADVTAYGVVDCKGVELAPGESVPMVGVVEKPKADVAPSNLAIVGRYVLSADI
;
A
#
# COMPACT_ATOMS: atom_id res chain seq x y z
N VAL A 1 27.11 20.09 3.13
CA VAL A 1 25.95 19.58 2.38
C VAL A 1 25.67 18.19 2.91
N GLN A 2 24.63 18.03 3.72
CA GLN A 2 24.27 16.71 4.24
C GLN A 2 23.82 15.83 3.07
N SER A 3 24.32 14.60 3.04
CA SER A 3 23.90 13.59 2.07
C SER A 3 22.48 13.16 2.45
N ILE A 4 21.48 13.66 1.71
CA ILE A 4 20.05 13.42 1.97
C ILE A 4 19.68 11.94 1.71
N CYS A 5 20.39 11.29 0.79
CA CYS A 5 20.21 9.88 0.45
C CYS A 5 21.38 9.07 1.01
N PRO A 6 21.14 8.05 1.86
CA PRO A 6 22.21 7.17 2.36
C PRO A 6 23.01 6.51 1.22
N PRO A 7 24.30 6.20 1.42
CA PRO A 7 25.17 5.70 0.35
C PRO A 7 24.79 4.31 -0.19
N HIS A 8 23.99 3.55 0.55
CA HIS A 8 23.52 2.22 0.16
C HIS A 8 22.15 2.26 -0.55
N VAL A 9 21.56 3.45 -0.74
CA VAL A 9 20.26 3.62 -1.40
C VAL A 9 20.47 4.13 -2.83
N THR A 10 19.86 3.46 -3.80
CA THR A 10 19.88 3.86 -5.22
C THR A 10 18.50 4.34 -5.63
N ILE A 11 18.44 5.49 -6.31
CA ILE A 11 17.21 6.04 -6.87
C ILE A 11 17.25 5.84 -8.39
N MET A 12 16.24 5.15 -8.92
CA MET A 12 16.05 4.93 -10.36
C MET A 12 14.79 5.67 -10.83
N GLN A 13 14.79 6.12 -12.09
CA GLN A 13 13.66 6.84 -12.67
C GLN A 13 13.25 6.19 -13.99
N VAL A 14 11.94 5.97 -14.14
CA VAL A 14 11.28 5.64 -15.41
C VAL A 14 10.24 6.70 -15.75
N ARG A 15 9.85 6.80 -17.03
CA ARG A 15 8.83 7.75 -17.49
C ARG A 15 7.53 7.00 -17.79
N GLN A 16 6.42 7.47 -17.21
CA GLN A 16 5.09 6.94 -17.56
C GLN A 16 4.67 7.29 -19.00
N GLY A 17 5.16 8.43 -19.51
CA GLY A 17 4.74 8.98 -20.80
C GLY A 17 3.39 9.68 -20.69
N LEU A 18 2.29 8.95 -20.92
CA LEU A 18 0.92 9.47 -20.83
C LEU A 18 0.30 9.12 -19.48
N ALA A 19 -0.44 10.06 -18.88
CA ALA A 19 -1.14 9.84 -17.62
C ALA A 19 -2.34 8.90 -17.81
N LYS A 20 -2.12 7.59 -17.66
CA LYS A 20 -3.12 6.53 -17.82
C LYS A 20 -3.56 5.89 -16.50
N GLY A 21 -3.26 6.53 -15.37
CA GLY A 21 -3.62 6.07 -14.03
C GLY A 21 -2.52 5.25 -13.32
N LEU A 22 -2.79 4.88 -12.07
CA LEU A 22 -1.83 4.26 -11.15
C LEU A 22 -1.34 2.90 -11.64
N GLY A 23 -2.22 2.01 -12.10
CA GLY A 23 -1.82 0.69 -12.59
C GLY A 23 -0.82 0.77 -13.75
N HIS A 24 -1.03 1.72 -14.68
CA HIS A 24 -0.05 1.97 -15.75
C HIS A 24 1.27 2.52 -15.21
N ALA A 25 1.25 3.36 -14.17
CA ALA A 25 2.46 3.88 -13.55
C ALA A 25 3.30 2.75 -12.91
N VAL A 26 2.66 1.82 -12.20
CA VAL A 26 3.31 0.63 -11.63
C VAL A 26 3.88 -0.25 -12.73
N LEU A 27 3.11 -0.51 -13.79
CA LEU A 27 3.57 -1.32 -14.93
C LEU A 27 4.79 -0.72 -15.64
N CYS A 28 4.91 0.61 -15.70
CA CYS A 28 6.11 1.26 -16.27
C CYS A 28 7.40 0.94 -15.51
N ALA A 29 7.33 0.52 -14.24
CA ALA A 29 8.48 0.11 -13.45
C ALA A 29 8.85 -1.38 -13.65
N HIS A 30 7.99 -2.18 -14.29
CA HIS A 30 8.23 -3.62 -14.50
C HIS A 30 9.59 -3.95 -15.12
N PRO A 31 10.11 -3.22 -16.15
CA PRO A 31 11.45 -3.52 -16.69
C PRO A 31 12.61 -3.31 -15.71
N VAL A 32 12.40 -2.57 -14.62
CA VAL A 32 13.39 -2.34 -13.56
C VAL A 32 13.22 -3.34 -12.42
N VAL A 33 11.97 -3.68 -12.08
CA VAL A 33 11.63 -4.62 -11.00
C VAL A 33 11.88 -6.07 -11.44
N GLY A 34 11.48 -6.43 -12.66
CA GLY A 34 11.43 -7.81 -13.13
C GLY A 34 10.23 -8.58 -12.58
N ASP A 35 10.29 -9.91 -12.63
CA ASP A 35 9.28 -10.82 -12.09
C ASP A 35 9.47 -11.01 -10.56
N GLU A 36 9.62 -9.90 -9.83
CA GLU A 36 9.92 -9.88 -8.39
C GLU A 36 8.80 -9.15 -7.63
N PRO A 37 8.55 -9.51 -6.35
CA PRO A 37 7.62 -8.78 -5.51
C PRO A 37 8.08 -7.33 -5.28
N VAL A 38 7.13 -6.41 -5.12
CA VAL A 38 7.41 -4.97 -5.08
C VAL A 38 6.58 -4.23 -4.04
N ALA A 39 7.21 -3.26 -3.36
CA ALA A 39 6.50 -2.28 -2.55
C ALA A 39 6.07 -1.08 -3.40
N VAL A 40 4.80 -0.71 -3.35
CA VAL A 40 4.26 0.50 -4.01
C VAL A 40 3.93 1.54 -2.94
N ILE A 41 4.47 2.75 -3.12
CA ILE A 41 4.37 3.85 -2.16
C ILE A 41 3.76 5.04 -2.89
N LEU A 42 2.58 5.48 -2.46
CA LEU A 42 2.01 6.75 -2.91
C LEU A 42 2.66 7.91 -2.12
N PRO A 43 3.31 8.87 -2.80
CA PRO A 43 4.15 9.87 -2.14
C PRO A 43 3.36 11.03 -1.52
N ASP A 44 2.06 11.12 -1.77
CA ASP A 44 1.15 12.13 -1.24
C ASP A 44 0.70 11.84 0.21
N VAL A 45 0.89 10.61 0.68
CA VAL A 45 0.58 10.21 2.06
C VAL A 45 1.88 10.02 2.85
N ILE A 46 1.97 10.65 4.01
CA ILE A 46 3.10 10.55 4.94
C ILE A 46 2.63 9.78 6.18
N LEU A 47 3.39 8.76 6.56
CA LEU A 47 3.18 8.07 7.84
C LEU A 47 4.02 8.74 8.90
N ASP A 48 3.41 9.03 10.04
CA ASP A 48 4.05 9.77 11.12
C ASP A 48 5.04 8.88 11.90
N GLU A 49 6.30 9.32 11.95
CA GLU A 49 7.40 8.62 12.64
C GLU A 49 7.31 8.73 14.17
N TYR A 50 6.50 9.65 14.70
CA TYR A 50 6.32 9.83 16.15
C TYR A 50 5.19 8.93 16.71
N GLU A 51 4.27 8.49 15.85
CA GLU A 51 3.12 7.64 16.22
C GLU A 51 3.40 6.15 16.00
N SER A 52 4.48 5.80 15.29
CA SER A 52 4.86 4.40 15.01
C SER A 52 6.36 4.28 14.73
N ASP A 53 6.96 3.12 15.02
CA ASP A 53 8.34 2.84 14.63
C ASP A 53 8.38 2.34 13.19
N LEU A 54 8.67 3.21 12.22
CA LEU A 54 8.71 2.86 10.80
C LEU A 54 9.74 1.77 10.44
N SER A 55 10.66 1.42 11.35
CA SER A 55 11.60 0.30 11.17
C SER A 55 10.99 -1.05 11.50
N GLN A 56 9.89 -1.08 12.27
CA GLN A 56 9.20 -2.29 12.70
C GLN A 56 7.76 -2.32 12.18
N ASP A 57 7.04 -1.22 12.24
CA ASP A 57 5.62 -1.15 11.99
C ASP A 57 5.31 -0.86 10.51
N ASN A 58 4.03 -0.87 10.17
CA ASN A 58 3.54 -0.38 8.87
C ASN A 58 4.17 -1.13 7.69
N LEU A 59 4.92 -0.43 6.82
CA LEU A 59 5.52 -1.04 5.64
C LEU A 59 6.53 -2.14 6.00
N ALA A 60 7.29 -1.97 7.08
CA ALA A 60 8.25 -2.98 7.52
C ALA A 60 7.53 -4.26 7.97
N GLU A 61 6.40 -4.12 8.66
CA GLU A 61 5.56 -5.23 9.08
C GLU A 61 4.87 -5.92 7.90
N MET A 62 4.35 -5.14 6.93
CA MET A 62 3.78 -5.69 5.69
C MET A 62 4.79 -6.53 4.92
N ILE A 63 6.05 -6.08 4.84
CA ILE A 63 7.11 -6.86 4.16
C ILE A 63 7.35 -8.17 4.92
N ARG A 64 7.51 -8.14 6.24
CA ARG A 64 7.67 -9.38 7.04
C ARG A 64 6.48 -10.32 6.85
N ARG A 65 5.26 -9.79 6.86
CA ARG A 65 4.05 -10.59 6.67
C ARG A 65 3.97 -11.20 5.27
N PHE A 66 4.39 -10.45 4.26
CA PHE A 66 4.52 -10.96 2.90
C PHE A 66 5.56 -12.09 2.84
N ASP A 67 6.72 -11.94 3.48
CA ASP A 67 7.75 -12.97 3.52
C ASP A 67 7.27 -14.27 4.20
N GLU A 68 6.43 -14.14 5.24
CA GLU A 68 5.87 -15.28 5.97
C GLU A 68 4.75 -16.01 5.22
N THR A 69 3.93 -15.27 4.47
CA THR A 69 2.66 -15.80 3.93
C THR A 69 2.60 -15.85 2.40
N SER A 70 3.50 -15.15 1.73
CA SER A 70 3.49 -14.88 0.29
C SER A 70 2.21 -14.22 -0.23
N HIS A 71 1.37 -13.68 0.66
CA HIS A 71 0.18 -12.93 0.28
C HIS A 71 0.51 -11.45 0.15
N SER A 72 0.03 -10.83 -0.92
CA SER A 72 0.09 -9.37 -1.09
C SER A 72 -0.57 -8.65 0.08
N GLN A 73 0.05 -7.57 0.53
CA GLN A 73 -0.39 -6.74 1.65
C GLN A 73 -0.85 -5.37 1.15
N ILE A 74 -1.98 -4.90 1.66
CA ILE A 74 -2.54 -3.57 1.36
C ILE A 74 -2.80 -2.86 2.69
N MET A 75 -2.17 -1.70 2.88
CA MET A 75 -2.34 -0.93 4.12
C MET A 75 -3.68 -0.21 4.12
N VAL A 76 -4.38 -0.34 5.25
CA VAL A 76 -5.65 0.32 5.48
C VAL A 76 -5.68 1.01 6.83
N GLU A 77 -6.48 2.06 6.94
CA GLU A 77 -6.75 2.76 8.18
C GLU A 77 -8.27 2.95 8.37
N PRO A 78 -8.76 2.96 9.63
CA PRO A 78 -10.16 3.26 9.89
C PRO A 78 -10.47 4.75 9.65
N VAL A 79 -11.46 5.05 8.82
CA VAL A 79 -11.92 6.41 8.55
C VAL A 79 -13.36 6.62 8.97
N ALA A 80 -13.68 7.85 9.40
CA ALA A 80 -15.06 8.24 9.69
C ALA A 80 -15.86 8.51 8.41
N ASP A 81 -15.21 9.05 7.37
CA ASP A 81 -15.81 9.30 6.06
C ASP A 81 -15.24 8.35 5.00
N VAL A 82 -16.05 7.35 4.65
CA VAL A 82 -15.72 6.32 3.65
C VAL A 82 -15.91 6.79 2.21
N THR A 83 -16.59 7.92 1.98
CA THR A 83 -17.05 8.30 0.64
C THR A 83 -15.96 8.88 -0.27
N ALA A 84 -14.82 9.26 0.30
CA ALA A 84 -13.70 9.84 -0.41
C ALA A 84 -12.62 8.82 -0.84
N TYR A 85 -12.69 7.58 -0.35
CA TYR A 85 -11.58 6.62 -0.43
C TYR A 85 -11.99 5.29 -1.06
N GLY A 86 -10.98 4.49 -1.44
CA GLY A 86 -11.16 3.08 -1.73
C GLY A 86 -11.28 2.29 -0.42
N VAL A 87 -12.40 1.60 -0.22
CA VAL A 87 -12.71 0.86 1.01
C VAL A 87 -12.61 -0.64 0.75
N VAL A 88 -11.93 -1.35 1.66
CA VAL A 88 -11.70 -2.79 1.52
C VAL A 88 -12.86 -3.63 2.07
N ASP A 89 -13.12 -4.77 1.45
CA ASP A 89 -14.06 -5.77 1.94
C ASP A 89 -13.30 -6.95 2.59
N CYS A 90 -13.37 -7.02 3.92
CA CYS A 90 -12.82 -8.11 4.74
C CYS A 90 -13.91 -9.07 5.25
N LYS A 91 -15.07 -9.13 4.59
CA LYS A 91 -16.23 -9.97 4.98
C LYS A 91 -16.70 -9.76 6.42
N GLY A 92 -16.57 -8.52 6.92
CA GLY A 92 -16.96 -8.17 8.29
C GLY A 92 -16.01 -8.65 9.39
N VAL A 93 -14.81 -9.12 9.06
CA VAL A 93 -13.76 -9.43 10.05
C VAL A 93 -13.20 -8.12 10.59
N GLU A 94 -13.20 -7.98 11.92
CA GLU A 94 -12.54 -6.86 12.59
C GLU A 94 -11.02 -7.03 12.54
N LEU A 95 -10.30 -5.91 12.42
CA LEU A 95 -8.85 -5.87 12.27
C LEU A 95 -8.27 -4.93 13.34
N ALA A 96 -7.34 -5.44 14.15
CA ALA A 96 -6.59 -4.60 15.09
C ALA A 96 -5.32 -4.02 14.42
N PRO A 97 -4.79 -2.88 14.89
CA PRO A 97 -3.54 -2.33 14.36
C PRO A 97 -2.40 -3.35 14.36
N GLY A 98 -1.69 -3.46 13.22
CA GLY A 98 -0.62 -4.45 12.99
C GLY A 98 -1.11 -5.82 12.48
N GLU A 99 -2.40 -6.10 12.54
CA GLU A 99 -2.94 -7.37 12.03
C GLU A 99 -3.15 -7.34 10.51
N SER A 100 -3.16 -8.52 9.91
CA SER A 100 -3.47 -8.70 8.50
C SER A 100 -4.54 -9.76 8.32
N VAL A 101 -5.61 -9.41 7.62
CA VAL A 101 -6.73 -10.31 7.33
C VAL A 101 -6.93 -10.44 5.82
N PRO A 102 -7.47 -11.57 5.33
CA PRO A 102 -7.84 -11.70 3.93
C PRO A 102 -8.93 -10.71 3.55
N MET A 103 -8.69 -9.97 2.46
CA MET A 103 -9.70 -9.14 1.81
C MET A 103 -10.14 -9.78 0.49
N VAL A 104 -11.38 -9.49 0.05
CA VAL A 104 -11.95 -10.07 -1.17
C VAL A 104 -12.29 -9.04 -2.24
N GLY A 105 -12.22 -7.76 -1.92
CA GLY A 105 -12.51 -6.71 -2.87
C GLY A 105 -12.20 -5.32 -2.33
N VAL A 106 -12.26 -4.35 -3.25
CA VAL A 106 -12.15 -2.92 -2.96
C VAL A 106 -13.33 -2.24 -3.65
N VAL A 107 -13.99 -1.33 -2.95
CA VAL A 107 -15.02 -0.45 -3.52
C VAL A 107 -14.48 0.96 -3.52
N GLU A 108 -14.38 1.56 -4.71
CA GLU A 108 -13.90 2.93 -4.87
C GLU A 108 -15.04 3.92 -4.57
N LYS A 109 -14.83 4.79 -3.57
CA LYS A 109 -15.76 5.86 -3.18
C LYS A 109 -17.19 5.35 -2.94
N PRO A 110 -17.37 4.36 -2.04
CA PRO A 110 -18.70 3.83 -1.73
C PRO A 110 -19.58 4.92 -1.11
N LYS A 111 -20.89 4.76 -1.22
CA LYS A 111 -21.80 5.50 -0.34
C LYS A 111 -21.73 4.90 1.07
N ALA A 112 -21.94 5.74 2.10
CA ALA A 112 -21.84 5.32 3.49
C ALA A 112 -22.78 4.17 3.88
N ASP A 113 -23.90 4.01 3.19
CA ASP A 113 -24.91 2.96 3.43
C ASP A 113 -24.57 1.61 2.80
N VAL A 114 -23.60 1.55 1.88
CA VAL A 114 -23.19 0.34 1.16
C VAL A 114 -21.71 0.00 1.35
N ALA A 115 -21.00 0.75 2.21
CA ALA A 115 -19.60 0.53 2.46
C ALA A 115 -19.39 -0.85 3.15
N PRO A 116 -18.50 -1.70 2.64
CA PRO A 116 -18.28 -3.04 3.20
C PRO A 116 -17.55 -3.01 4.55
N SER A 117 -16.82 -1.92 4.82
CA SER A 117 -16.13 -1.65 6.09
C SER A 117 -15.90 -0.15 6.25
N ASN A 118 -15.20 0.24 7.32
CA ASN A 118 -14.66 1.59 7.50
C ASN A 118 -13.15 1.67 7.21
N LEU A 119 -12.57 0.64 6.60
CA LEU A 119 -11.13 0.52 6.34
C LEU A 119 -10.80 1.10 4.97
N ALA A 120 -10.19 2.28 4.94
CA ALA A 120 -9.77 2.97 3.72
C ALA A 120 -8.32 2.66 3.37
N ILE A 121 -8.01 2.57 2.07
CA ILE A 121 -6.66 2.32 1.58
C ILE A 121 -5.77 3.57 1.75
N VAL A 122 -4.63 3.39 2.41
CA VAL A 122 -3.68 4.47 2.75
C VAL A 122 -2.70 4.77 1.61
N GLY A 123 -2.48 3.83 0.69
CA GLY A 123 -1.51 4.00 -0.40
C GLY A 123 -0.12 3.40 -0.11
N ARG A 124 -0.08 2.32 0.68
CA ARG A 124 1.07 1.43 0.80
C ARG A 124 0.65 0.03 0.40
N TYR A 125 1.47 -0.61 -0.42
CA TYR A 125 1.22 -1.95 -0.92
C TYR A 125 2.53 -2.75 -0.93
N VAL A 126 2.44 -4.05 -0.66
CA VAL A 126 3.48 -5.03 -0.95
C VAL A 126 2.82 -6.08 -1.83
N LEU A 127 3.25 -6.19 -3.08
CA LEU A 127 2.57 -6.98 -4.11
C LEU A 127 3.48 -8.13 -4.55
N SER A 128 2.92 -9.32 -4.66
CA SER A 128 3.57 -10.50 -5.27
C SER A 128 3.89 -10.26 -6.75
N ALA A 129 4.84 -11.00 -7.32
CA ALA A 129 5.21 -10.89 -8.73
C ALA A 129 4.07 -11.22 -9.72
N ASP A 130 2.98 -11.85 -9.27
CA ASP A 130 1.85 -12.26 -10.10
C ASP A 130 0.97 -11.10 -10.67
N ILE A 131 1.36 -9.84 -10.46
CA ILE A 131 0.59 -8.64 -10.87
C ILE A 131 0.92 -8.10 -12.26
#